data_AF-A0A7J6ETH1-F1
#
_entry.id   AF-A0A7J6ETH1-F1
#
_cell.length_a   1.000
_cell.length_b   1.000
_cell.length_c   1.000
_cell.angle_alpha   90.00
_cell.angle_beta   90.00
_cell.angle_gamma   90.00
#
_symmetry.space_group_name_H-M   'P 1'
#
loop_
_entity.id
_entity.type
_entity.pdbx_description
1 polymer ?
#
loop_
_entity_poly.entity_id
_entity_poly.type
_entity_poly.pdbx_seq_one_letter_code
_entity_poly.pdbx_strand_id
1 'polypeptide(L)'
;MAKLDETKTSSDNDRANGGFVSVNPKPNKGLSSKLVDFLESLIVKFMYDSSQPQHYLSGNFAPIRDETPPIKDLPVIGYLPECLNGEFVRVGPNPKFSPVAGYHWFDGDGCVLFCSIVKTYLSN
;
A
#
# COMPACT_ATOMS: atom_id res chain seq x y z
N MET A 1 15.40 26.11 54.71
CA MET A 1 14.39 26.52 53.70
C MET A 1 14.97 26.22 52.32
N ALA A 2 14.88 24.96 51.90
CA ALA A 2 15.26 24.54 50.55
C ALA A 2 14.07 23.74 50.01
N LYS A 3 13.45 24.26 48.96
CA LYS A 3 12.28 23.71 48.29
C LYS A 3 12.79 22.80 47.19
N LEU A 4 12.55 21.50 47.30
CA LEU A 4 12.76 20.54 46.21
C LEU A 4 11.55 20.65 45.28
N ASP A 5 11.78 21.14 44.07
CA ASP A 5 10.81 21.11 42.97
C ASP A 5 10.83 19.72 42.32
N GLU A 6 9.68 19.06 42.33
CA GLU A 6 9.40 17.92 41.47
C GLU A 6 8.93 18.43 40.10
N THR A 7 9.83 18.41 39.10
CA THR A 7 9.45 18.46 37.68
C THR A 7 9.85 17.16 37.01
N LYS A 8 8.92 16.19 37.00
CA LYS A 8 8.90 15.10 36.02
C LYS A 8 8.12 15.57 34.80
N THR A 9 8.80 15.83 33.69
CA THR A 9 8.19 15.91 32.36
C THR A 9 9.23 15.54 31.30
N SER A 10 8.76 14.91 30.23
CA SER A 10 9.47 14.50 29.01
C SER A 10 10.08 13.09 28.97
N SER A 11 9.22 12.08 29.03
CA SER A 11 9.47 10.79 28.38
C SER A 11 8.40 10.55 27.31
N ASP A 12 8.39 11.38 26.26
CA ASP A 12 7.51 11.19 25.09
C ASP A 12 8.18 11.78 23.83
N ASN A 13 9.41 11.37 23.53
CA ASN A 13 10.05 11.73 22.25
C ASN A 13 10.74 10.55 21.52
N ASP A 14 10.48 9.31 21.94
CA ASP A 14 11.13 8.12 21.37
C ASP A 14 10.26 7.30 20.41
N ARG A 15 9.06 7.79 20.03
CA ARG A 15 8.15 7.07 19.12
C ARG A 15 8.17 7.54 17.65
N ALA A 16 9.07 8.45 17.28
CA ALA A 16 9.13 9.02 15.93
C ALA A 16 10.20 8.40 15.01
N ASN A 17 10.86 7.32 15.41
CA ASN A 17 11.96 6.72 14.64
C ASN A 17 11.72 5.25 14.25
N GLY A 18 10.48 4.93 13.87
CA GLY A 18 10.18 3.76 13.06
C GLY A 18 10.59 4.01 11.62
N GLY A 19 11.89 4.15 11.37
CA GLY A 19 12.45 4.50 10.08
C GLY A 19 12.05 3.50 8.99
N PHE A 20 11.33 3.98 7.99
CA PHE A 20 11.14 3.25 6.74
C PHE A 20 12.51 2.93 6.16
N VAL A 21 12.88 1.64 6.13
CA VAL A 21 14.06 1.18 5.40
C VAL A 21 13.71 1.34 3.93
N SER A 22 14.16 2.45 3.32
CA SER A 22 13.97 2.63 1.88
C SER A 22 14.77 1.55 1.16
N VAL A 23 14.07 0.52 0.70
CA VAL A 23 14.66 -0.50 -0.17
C VAL A 23 14.93 0.20 -1.49
N ASN A 24 16.17 0.64 -1.70
CA ASN A 24 16.66 1.14 -2.97
C ASN A 24 17.47 0.04 -3.64
N PRO A 25 16.83 -0.91 -4.36
CA PRO A 25 17.56 -1.95 -5.05
C PRO A 25 18.42 -1.26 -6.12
N LYS A 26 19.74 -1.48 -6.08
CA LYS A 26 20.63 -1.05 -7.15
C LYS A 26 20.71 -2.18 -8.18
N PRO A 27 19.95 -2.13 -9.29
CA PRO A 27 20.00 -3.19 -10.29
C PRO A 27 21.43 -3.29 -10.83
N ASN A 28 22.00 -4.49 -10.78
CA ASN A 28 23.31 -4.72 -11.37
C ASN A 28 23.14 -4.83 -12.89
N LYS A 29 23.55 -3.81 -13.65
CA LYS A 29 23.40 -3.73 -15.12
C LYS A 29 24.55 -4.40 -15.88
N GLY A 30 25.17 -5.42 -15.29
CA GLY A 30 26.28 -6.16 -15.90
C GLY A 30 25.87 -6.89 -17.20
N LEU A 31 26.87 -7.38 -17.94
CA LEU A 31 26.68 -8.18 -19.15
C LEU A 31 25.88 -9.47 -18.89
N SER A 32 26.08 -10.10 -17.72
CA SER A 32 25.34 -11.31 -17.32
C SER A 32 23.84 -11.05 -17.15
N SER A 33 23.46 -9.93 -16.51
CA SER A 33 22.05 -9.58 -16.30
C SER A 33 21.31 -9.44 -17.63
N LYS A 34 21.93 -8.78 -18.63
CA LYS A 34 21.32 -8.63 -19.95
C LYS A 34 21.10 -9.96 -20.67
N LEU A 35 22.01 -10.92 -20.49
CA LEU A 35 21.85 -12.26 -21.06
C LEU A 35 20.71 -13.03 -20.38
N VAL A 36 20.62 -12.93 -19.06
CA VAL A 36 19.53 -13.54 -18.27
C VAL A 36 18.18 -12.93 -18.67
N ASP A 37 18.08 -11.59 -18.74
CA ASP A 37 16.88 -10.89 -19.17
C ASP A 37 16.46 -11.30 -20.61
N PHE A 38 17.43 -11.49 -21.51
CA PHE A 38 17.16 -11.94 -22.88
C PHE A 38 16.66 -13.40 -22.94
N LEU A 39 17.26 -14.30 -22.15
CA LEU A 39 16.82 -15.69 -22.05
C LEU A 39 15.42 -15.80 -21.44
N GLU A 40 15.14 -15.05 -20.37
CA GLU A 40 13.81 -14.96 -19.76
C GLU A 40 12.78 -14.50 -20.80
N SER A 41 13.08 -13.41 -21.51
CA SER A 41 12.22 -12.88 -22.56
C SER A 41 11.91 -13.94 -23.65
N LEU A 42 12.90 -14.72 -24.06
CA LEU A 42 12.73 -15.76 -25.07
C LEU A 42 11.86 -16.92 -24.57
N ILE A 43 12.09 -17.39 -23.34
CA ILE A 43 11.32 -18.49 -22.73
C ILE A 43 9.87 -18.08 -22.49
N VAL A 44 9.65 -16.90 -21.92
CA VAL A 44 8.31 -16.34 -21.67
C VAL A 44 7.53 -16.22 -22.97
N LYS A 45 8.14 -15.66 -24.03
CA LYS A 45 7.48 -15.51 -25.33
C LYS A 45 7.14 -16.84 -25.99
N PHE A 46 7.91 -17.88 -25.74
CA PHE A 46 7.65 -19.22 -26.27
C PHE A 46 6.53 -19.94 -25.50
N MET A 47 6.48 -19.77 -24.17
CA MET A 47 5.57 -20.52 -23.30
C MET A 47 4.25 -19.80 -23.00
N TYR A 48 4.22 -18.47 -23.04
CA TYR A 48 3.08 -17.67 -22.61
C TYR A 48 2.46 -16.91 -23.78
N ASP A 49 1.21 -17.23 -24.10
CA ASP A 49 0.43 -16.51 -25.09
C ASP A 49 -0.23 -15.29 -24.45
N SER A 50 0.32 -14.09 -24.70
CA SER A 50 -0.21 -12.82 -24.20
C SER A 50 -1.58 -12.45 -24.76
N SER A 51 -2.11 -13.21 -25.74
CA SER A 51 -3.47 -13.01 -26.25
C SER A 51 -4.57 -13.54 -25.31
N GLN A 52 -4.21 -14.37 -24.32
CA GLN A 52 -5.15 -14.89 -23.34
C GLN A 52 -5.63 -13.78 -22.40
N PRO A 53 -6.95 -13.61 -22.20
CA PRO A 53 -7.48 -12.56 -21.34
C PRO A 53 -7.08 -12.80 -19.88
N GLN A 54 -6.35 -11.84 -19.31
CA GLN A 54 -5.99 -11.84 -17.89
C GLN A 54 -7.17 -11.32 -17.06
N HIS A 55 -8.08 -12.22 -16.71
CA HIS A 55 -9.31 -11.88 -15.98
C HIS A 55 -9.03 -11.09 -14.69
N TYR A 56 -7.96 -11.44 -13.96
CA TYR A 56 -7.56 -10.83 -12.68
C TYR A 56 -6.82 -9.49 -12.79
N LEU A 57 -6.70 -8.93 -14.01
CA LEU A 57 -6.12 -7.60 -14.24
C LEU A 57 -7.10 -6.67 -14.97
N SER A 58 -8.38 -7.06 -15.05
CA SER A 58 -9.41 -6.38 -15.82
C SER A 58 -10.61 -5.97 -14.96
N GLY A 59 -11.30 -4.91 -15.36
CA GLY A 59 -12.48 -4.41 -14.65
C GLY A 59 -12.16 -4.04 -13.20
N ASN A 60 -12.94 -4.59 -12.25
CA ASN A 60 -12.77 -4.33 -10.82
C ASN A 60 -11.47 -4.92 -10.22
N PHE A 61 -10.78 -5.81 -10.95
CA PHE A 61 -9.49 -6.37 -10.55
C PHE A 61 -8.31 -5.63 -11.20
N ALA A 62 -8.57 -4.57 -11.97
CA ALA A 62 -7.52 -3.78 -12.57
C ALA A 62 -6.65 -3.11 -11.48
N PRO A 63 -5.33 -3.05 -11.68
CA PRO A 63 -4.43 -2.44 -10.70
C PRO A 63 -4.64 -0.93 -10.62
N ILE A 64 -4.65 -0.43 -9.39
CA ILE A 64 -4.58 1.00 -9.07
C ILE A 64 -3.08 1.36 -8.96
N ARG A 65 -2.57 2.14 -9.90
CA ARG A 65 -1.12 2.42 -9.99
C ARG A 65 -0.64 3.45 -8.98
N ASP A 66 -1.48 4.42 -8.66
CA ASP A 66 -1.14 5.55 -7.81
C ASP A 66 -1.86 5.46 -6.48
N GLU A 67 -1.13 5.70 -5.39
CA GLU A 67 -1.73 5.83 -4.07
C GLU A 67 -2.55 7.13 -4.00
N THR A 68 -3.81 7.01 -3.62
CA THR A 68 -4.69 8.18 -3.48
C THR A 68 -4.43 8.86 -2.14
N PRO A 69 -4.19 10.18 -2.10
CA PRO A 69 -4.01 10.89 -0.84
C PRO A 69 -5.30 10.83 0.01
N PRO A 70 -5.23 11.04 1.34
CA PRO A 70 -6.41 11.00 2.20
C PRO A 70 -7.48 12.01 1.74
N ILE A 71 -8.66 11.49 1.40
CA ILE A 71 -9.84 12.29 1.05
C ILE A 71 -10.72 12.40 2.31
N LYS A 72 -11.10 13.62 2.66
CA LYS A 72 -12.00 13.92 3.78
C LYS A 72 -13.44 14.04 3.29
N ASP A 73 -14.38 13.95 4.22
CA ASP A 73 -15.80 14.25 3.98
C ASP A 73 -16.44 13.45 2.84
N LEU A 74 -16.20 12.12 2.83
CA LEU A 74 -16.83 11.22 1.88
C LEU A 74 -18.37 11.28 2.02
N PRO A 75 -19.13 11.25 0.90
CA PRO A 75 -20.57 11.31 0.95
C PRO A 75 -21.16 10.09 1.66
N VAL A 76 -21.95 10.35 2.70
CA VAL A 76 -22.66 9.33 3.47
C VAL A 76 -24.13 9.32 3.05
N ILE A 77 -24.65 8.16 2.68
CA ILE A 77 -26.07 7.95 2.42
C ILE A 77 -26.68 7.34 3.69
N GLY A 78 -27.66 8.01 4.30
CA GLY A 78 -28.29 7.57 5.55
C GLY A 78 -27.61 8.16 6.79
N TYR A 79 -27.50 7.38 7.87
CA TYR A 79 -26.88 7.81 9.13
C TYR A 79 -25.82 6.81 9.60
N LEU A 80 -24.69 7.32 10.08
CA LEU A 80 -23.66 6.50 10.75
C LEU A 80 -23.98 6.40 12.25
N PRO A 81 -23.94 5.19 12.85
CA PRO A 81 -24.14 5.02 14.29
C PRO A 81 -23.14 5.82 15.13
N GLU A 82 -23.58 6.38 16.26
CA GLU A 82 -22.72 7.24 17.09
C GLU A 82 -21.55 6.50 17.74
N CYS A 83 -21.69 5.19 17.94
CA CYS A 83 -20.64 4.34 18.48
C CYS A 83 -19.56 3.96 17.47
N LEU A 84 -19.74 4.30 16.18
CA LEU A 84 -18.78 3.97 15.14
C LEU A 84 -17.69 5.06 15.09
N ASN A 85 -16.63 4.84 15.85
CA ASN A 85 -15.43 5.67 15.84
C ASN A 85 -14.20 4.75 15.76
N GLY A 86 -13.48 4.83 14.64
CA GLY A 86 -12.35 3.95 14.41
C GLY A 86 -11.91 3.90 12.95
N GLU A 87 -11.12 2.89 12.63
CA GLU A 87 -10.47 2.75 11.33
C GLU A 87 -10.83 1.41 10.71
N PHE A 88 -11.24 1.45 9.45
CA PHE A 88 -11.45 0.27 8.63
C PHE A 88 -10.25 0.11 7.70
N VAL A 89 -9.54 -1.00 7.88
CA VAL A 89 -8.33 -1.32 7.11
C VAL A 89 -8.53 -2.65 6.40
N ARG A 90 -8.21 -2.70 5.10
CA ARG A 90 -8.18 -3.94 4.31
C ARG A 90 -6.93 -4.02 3.49
N VAL A 91 -6.39 -5.23 3.37
CA VAL A 91 -5.28 -5.53 2.47
C VAL A 91 -5.83 -6.29 1.28
N GLY A 92 -5.42 -5.89 0.08
CA GLY A 92 -5.77 -6.55 -1.15
C GLY A 92 -4.59 -6.62 -2.12
N PRO A 93 -4.63 -7.54 -3.09
CA PRO A 93 -3.65 -7.64 -4.15
C PRO A 93 -3.78 -6.45 -5.11
N ASN A 94 -2.67 -5.77 -5.36
CA ASN A 94 -2.58 -4.66 -6.30
C ASN A 94 -1.16 -4.64 -6.91
N PRO A 95 -0.94 -5.30 -8.06
CA PRO A 95 0.39 -5.49 -8.61
C PRO A 95 0.99 -4.15 -9.04
N LYS A 96 2.19 -3.83 -8.52
CA LYS A 96 2.90 -2.58 -8.84
C LYS A 96 3.48 -2.59 -10.25
N PHE A 97 3.88 -3.76 -10.72
CA PHE A 97 4.44 -3.97 -12.04
C PHE A 97 3.55 -4.90 -12.87
N SER A 98 3.56 -4.72 -14.19
CA SER A 98 2.83 -5.63 -15.07
C SER A 98 3.44 -7.03 -14.99
N PRO A 99 2.63 -8.08 -14.75
CA PRO A 99 3.16 -9.43 -14.64
C PRO A 99 3.70 -9.91 -15.98
N VAL A 100 4.77 -10.70 -15.93
CA VAL A 100 5.48 -11.20 -17.11
C VAL A 100 4.73 -12.38 -17.77
N ALA A 101 3.90 -13.10 -17.00
CA ALA A 101 3.10 -14.24 -17.45
C ALA A 101 1.71 -14.24 -16.78
N GLY A 102 1.05 -15.41 -16.71
CA GLY A 102 -0.25 -15.58 -16.05
C GLY A 102 -0.27 -14.99 -14.63
N TYR A 103 -1.35 -14.30 -14.29
CA TYR A 103 -1.48 -13.62 -13.00
C TYR A 103 -2.73 -14.09 -12.26
N HIS A 104 -2.55 -14.62 -11.05
CA HIS A 104 -3.64 -14.92 -10.16
C HIS A 104 -3.83 -13.77 -9.16
N TRP A 105 -5.07 -13.53 -8.72
CA TRP A 105 -5.35 -12.51 -7.70
C TRP A 105 -4.59 -12.71 -6.37
N PHE A 106 -3.97 -13.85 -6.08
CA PHE A 106 -3.12 -14.02 -4.88
C PHE A 106 -1.64 -13.63 -5.11
N ASP A 107 -1.20 -13.41 -6.35
CA ASP A 107 0.20 -13.18 -6.72
C ASP A 107 0.60 -11.70 -6.69
N GLY A 108 -0.31 -10.82 -6.28
CA GLY A 108 -0.12 -9.36 -6.28
C GLY A 108 0.64 -8.81 -5.09
N ASP A 109 1.31 -7.68 -5.31
CA ASP A 109 1.81 -6.85 -4.22
C ASP A 109 0.64 -6.43 -3.31
N GLY A 110 0.86 -6.43 -2.00
CA GLY A 110 -0.16 -5.99 -1.06
C GLY A 110 -0.33 -4.48 -1.11
N CYS A 111 -1.55 -4.00 -1.34
CA CYS A 111 -1.95 -2.62 -1.11
C CYS A 111 -2.98 -2.55 0.01
N VAL A 112 -2.92 -1.46 0.78
CA VAL A 112 -3.78 -1.21 1.93
C VAL A 112 -4.83 -0.17 1.56
N LEU A 113 -6.10 -0.52 1.76
CA LEU A 113 -7.20 0.43 1.78
C LEU A 113 -7.45 0.85 3.23
N PHE A 114 -7.51 2.15 3.45
CA PHE A 114 -7.73 2.77 4.75
C PHE A 114 -8.91 3.72 4.71
N CYS A 115 -9.84 3.59 5.66
CA CYS A 115 -10.95 4.50 5.86
C CYS A 115 -11.07 4.85 7.35
N SER A 116 -10.95 6.13 7.69
CA SER A 116 -11.13 6.62 9.05
C SER A 116 -12.54 7.16 9.23
N ILE A 117 -13.20 6.72 10.30
CA ILE A 117 -14.56 7.15 10.67
C ILE A 117 -14.45 7.91 11.97
N VAL A 118 -14.50 9.24 11.87
CA VAL A 118 -14.42 10.16 13.01
C VAL A 118 -15.59 11.13 12.91
N LYS A 119 -16.39 11.20 13.98
CA LYS A 119 -17.48 12.17 14.09
C LYS A 119 -16.91 13.51 14.54
N THR A 120 -16.96 14.52 13.69
CA THR A 120 -16.62 15.90 14.08
C THR A 120 -17.84 16.53 14.73
N TYR A 121 -17.80 16.69 16.05
CA TYR A 121 -18.79 17.51 16.76
C TYR A 121 -18.45 18.97 16.48
N LEU A 122 -19.25 19.65 15.67
CA LEU A 122 -19.24 21.10 15.60
C LEU A 122 -19.80 21.62 16.94
N SER A 123 -18.93 22.17 17.80
CA SER A 123 -19.41 23.00 18.92
C SER A 123 -20.20 24.16 18.32
N ASN A 124 -21.46 24.28 18.74
CA ASN A 124 -22.32 25.43 18.46
C ASN A 124 -21.96 26.59 19.40
#